data_AF-A0A1X2EES1-F1
#
_entry.id   AF-A0A1X2EES1-F1
#
_cell.length_a   1.000
_cell.length_b   1.000
_cell.length_c   1.000
_cell.angle_alpha   90.00
_cell.angle_beta   90.00
_cell.angle_gamma   90.00
#
_symmetry.space_group_name_H-M   'P 1'
#
loop_
_entity.id
_entity.type
_entity.pdbx_description
1 polymer ?
#
loop_
_entity_poly.entity_id
_entity_poly.type
_entity_poly.pdbx_seq_one_letter_code
_entity_poly.pdbx_strand_id
1 'polypeptide(L)'
;MLVAAVALGGGIAGSLLMSQARPDTDAAAPPPPAASGPSAAEIHTQDVRLCTTYITLHATAPKYAETGMDVLPAAAELRVALLENPDASPEIRAAMTDVLTSYEGVMAALAQVRQRGLAQPPVWDRDASDKAFHRAAEVCGRT
;
A
#
# COMPACT_ATOMS: atom_id res chain seq x y z
N MET A 1 17.22 25.74 39.15
CA MET A 1 17.21 24.65 38.16
C MET A 1 16.60 23.42 38.81
N LEU A 2 15.43 22.98 38.32
CA LEU A 2 14.95 21.59 38.36
C LEU A 2 13.50 21.59 37.85
N VAL A 3 13.23 20.97 36.70
CA VAL A 3 11.97 20.25 36.47
C VAL A 3 12.28 18.99 35.67
N ALA A 4 11.77 17.88 36.20
CA ALA A 4 12.05 16.50 35.86
C ALA A 4 11.23 15.98 34.66
N ALA A 5 11.68 14.84 34.14
CA ALA A 5 11.11 14.03 33.07
C ALA A 5 9.78 13.34 33.44
N VAL A 6 8.95 13.06 32.44
CA VAL A 6 7.80 12.12 32.48
C VAL A 6 7.71 11.49 31.08
N ALA A 7 8.27 10.30 30.87
CA ALA A 7 7.75 8.94 31.10
C ALA A 7 6.75 8.46 30.02
N LEU A 8 7.20 7.45 29.26
CA LEU A 8 6.43 6.60 28.35
C LEU A 8 5.33 5.86 29.13
N GLY A 9 4.09 5.92 28.64
CA GLY A 9 2.96 5.15 29.19
C GLY A 9 2.42 4.16 28.17
N GLY A 10 2.83 2.90 28.28
CA GLY A 10 2.11 1.77 27.68
C GLY A 10 0.87 1.43 28.51
N GLY A 11 -0.25 1.18 27.83
CA GLY A 11 -1.51 0.80 28.47
C GLY A 11 -1.86 -0.66 28.21
N ILE A 12 -1.56 -1.53 29.16
CA ILE A 12 -2.27 -2.80 29.38
C ILE A 12 -3.25 -2.55 30.52
N ALA A 13 -4.55 -2.65 30.23
CA ALA A 13 -5.59 -2.72 31.25
C ALA A 13 -6.47 -3.94 30.95
N GLY A 14 -6.22 -5.03 31.67
CA GLY A 14 -7.18 -6.11 31.83
C GLY A 14 -8.12 -5.82 33.01
N SER A 15 -9.30 -6.41 32.98
CA SER A 15 -10.09 -6.64 34.20
C SER A 15 -11.01 -7.85 34.02
N LEU A 16 -10.75 -8.88 34.81
CA LEU A 16 -11.66 -9.97 35.13
C LEU A 16 -12.67 -9.51 36.20
N LEU A 17 -13.82 -10.18 36.23
CA LEU A 17 -14.86 -10.28 37.28
C LEU A 17 -15.91 -9.16 37.43
N MET A 18 -17.18 -9.50 37.13
CA MET A 18 -18.20 -9.84 38.15
C MET A 18 -19.53 -10.19 37.43
N SER A 19 -19.93 -11.46 37.51
CA SER A 19 -21.33 -11.86 37.28
C SER A 19 -22.13 -11.58 38.55
N GLN A 20 -23.40 -11.20 38.36
CA GLN A 20 -24.54 -11.18 39.30
C GLN A 20 -24.97 -9.80 39.85
N ALA A 21 -25.92 -9.17 39.14
CA ALA A 21 -27.24 -8.78 39.65
C ALA A 21 -28.09 -8.17 38.51
N ARG A 22 -29.27 -8.74 38.23
CA ARG A 22 -30.37 -8.04 37.52
C ARG A 22 -31.25 -7.38 38.59
N PRO A 23 -31.73 -6.15 38.36
CA PRO A 23 -33.08 -6.01 37.81
C PRO A 23 -33.18 -4.96 36.69
N ASP A 24 -34.29 -5.05 35.97
CA ASP A 24 -34.65 -4.44 34.70
C ASP A 24 -34.32 -2.95 34.50
N THR A 25 -33.54 -2.66 33.46
CA THR A 25 -33.72 -1.50 32.58
C THR A 25 -33.12 -1.88 31.23
N ASP A 26 -33.94 -2.34 30.28
CA ASP A 26 -33.54 -2.50 28.88
C ASP A 26 -33.37 -1.11 28.24
N ALA A 27 -32.35 -0.38 28.68
CA ALA A 27 -31.74 0.66 27.87
C ALA A 27 -30.73 -0.06 26.99
N ALA A 28 -31.13 -0.37 25.74
CA ALA A 28 -30.19 -0.84 24.73
C ALA A 28 -29.00 0.14 24.71
N ALA A 29 -27.80 -0.38 25.00
CA ALA A 29 -26.59 0.40 24.90
C ALA A 29 -26.52 1.00 23.48
N PRO A 30 -26.20 2.30 23.33
CA PRO A 30 -26.06 2.89 22.00
C PRO A 30 -25.09 2.03 21.18
N PRO A 31 -25.38 1.80 19.89
CA PRO A 31 -24.49 1.02 19.04
C PRO A 31 -23.08 1.58 19.13
N PRO A 32 -22.04 0.73 19.16
CA PRO A 32 -20.66 1.22 19.18
C PRO A 32 -20.48 2.20 18.02
N PRO A 33 -19.75 3.31 18.22
CA PRO A 33 -19.50 4.25 17.15
C PRO A 33 -18.93 3.47 15.96
N ALA A 34 -19.50 3.70 14.77
CA ALA A 34 -18.99 3.13 13.54
C ALA A 34 -17.48 3.40 13.46
N ALA A 35 -16.71 2.41 13.04
CA ALA A 35 -15.28 2.60 12.84
C ALA A 35 -15.08 3.79 11.90
N SER A 36 -14.48 4.87 12.40
CA SER A 36 -14.10 6.00 11.58
C SER A 36 -13.08 5.50 10.55
N GLY A 37 -13.30 5.83 9.28
CA GLY A 37 -12.30 5.59 8.23
C GLY A 37 -10.98 6.31 8.50
N PRO A 38 -9.95 6.05 7.70
CA PRO A 38 -8.63 6.67 7.84
C PRO A 38 -8.74 8.20 7.80
N SER A 39 -8.00 8.87 8.67
CA SER A 39 -7.90 10.32 8.71
C SER A 39 -7.08 10.85 7.52
N ALA A 40 -7.28 12.12 7.16
CA ALA A 40 -6.50 12.76 6.09
C ALA A 40 -4.97 12.72 6.33
N ALA A 41 -4.54 12.76 7.60
CA ALA A 41 -3.13 12.66 7.95
C ALA A 41 -2.56 11.25 7.74
N GLU A 42 -3.37 10.21 8.02
CA GLU A 42 -3.00 8.82 7.75
C GLU A 42 -2.92 8.55 6.24
N ILE A 43 -3.90 9.02 5.47
CA ILE A 43 -3.90 8.94 4.00
C ILE A 43 -2.64 9.61 3.45
N HIS A 44 -2.35 10.85 3.86
CA HIS A 44 -1.15 11.57 3.42
C HIS A 44 0.14 10.83 3.77
N THR A 45 0.23 10.24 4.97
CA THR A 45 1.40 9.45 5.37
C THR A 45 1.60 8.23 4.47
N GLN A 46 0.51 7.55 4.11
CA GLN A 46 0.54 6.41 3.20
C GLN A 46 0.88 6.82 1.77
N ASP A 47 0.36 7.95 1.29
CA ASP A 47 0.72 8.54 -0.01
C ASP A 47 2.22 8.82 -0.10
N VAL A 48 2.77 9.49 0.91
CA VAL A 48 4.21 9.80 0.98
C VAL A 48 5.04 8.53 0.94
N ARG A 49 4.68 7.50 1.70
CA ARG A 49 5.42 6.22 1.72
C ARG A 49 5.38 5.55 0.35
N LEU A 50 4.19 5.36 -0.21
CA LEU A 50 4.01 4.67 -1.49
C LEU A 50 4.72 5.40 -2.63
N CYS A 51 4.55 6.73 -2.73
CA CYS A 51 5.25 7.54 -3.71
C CYS A 51 6.77 7.53 -3.51
N THR A 52 7.26 7.62 -2.28
CA THR A 52 8.72 7.59 -2.01
C THR A 52 9.33 6.26 -2.45
N THR A 53 8.66 5.14 -2.17
CA THR A 53 9.10 3.82 -2.64
C THR A 53 9.16 3.78 -4.17
N TYR A 54 8.08 4.17 -4.86
CA TYR A 54 8.07 4.20 -6.33
C TYR A 54 9.17 5.08 -6.92
N ILE A 55 9.30 6.32 -6.43
CA ILE A 55 10.30 7.28 -6.90
C ILE A 55 11.71 6.73 -6.72
N THR A 56 11.98 6.04 -5.62
CA THR A 56 13.26 5.38 -5.35
C THR A 56 13.51 4.23 -6.32
N LEU A 57 12.54 3.33 -6.47
CA LEU A 57 12.63 2.20 -7.41
C LEU A 57 12.85 2.66 -8.85
N HIS A 58 12.11 3.69 -9.29
CA HIS A 58 12.24 4.23 -10.63
C HIS A 58 13.61 4.88 -10.86
N ALA A 59 14.21 5.49 -9.83
CA ALA A 59 15.53 6.10 -9.93
C ALA A 59 16.67 5.08 -9.94
N THR A 60 16.46 3.89 -9.37
CA THR A 60 17.47 2.82 -9.31
C THR A 60 17.28 1.74 -10.38
N ALA A 61 16.13 1.73 -11.06
CA ALA A 61 15.83 0.78 -12.12
C ALA A 61 16.83 0.91 -13.29
N PRO A 62 17.18 -0.21 -13.94
CA PRO A 62 17.95 -0.15 -15.17
C PRO A 62 17.15 0.58 -16.26
N LYS A 63 17.85 1.31 -17.13
CA LYS A 63 17.22 2.04 -18.23
C LYS A 63 16.43 1.13 -19.18
N TYR A 64 16.91 -0.10 -19.34
CA TYR A 64 16.27 -1.14 -20.13
C TYR A 64 16.36 -2.47 -19.38
N ALA A 65 15.27 -3.23 -19.36
CA ALA A 65 15.25 -4.61 -18.88
C ALA A 65 15.66 -5.56 -20.01
N GLU A 66 16.65 -6.41 -19.76
CA GLU A 66 17.10 -7.49 -20.65
C GLU A 66 16.49 -8.83 -20.22
N THR A 67 16.25 -8.99 -18.92
CA THR A 67 15.64 -10.18 -18.32
C THR A 67 14.50 -9.82 -17.38
N GLY A 68 13.59 -10.77 -17.12
CA GLY A 68 12.55 -10.57 -16.10
C GLY A 68 13.13 -10.32 -14.69
N MET A 69 14.35 -10.79 -14.42
CA MET A 69 15.02 -10.57 -13.13
C MET A 69 15.40 -9.10 -12.90
N ASP A 70 15.51 -8.30 -13.96
CA ASP A 70 15.88 -6.89 -13.86
C ASP A 70 14.75 -6.05 -13.24
N VAL A 71 13.50 -6.50 -13.38
CA VAL A 71 12.31 -5.82 -12.86
C VAL A 71 11.68 -6.53 -11.67
N LEU A 72 12.00 -7.81 -11.44
CA LEU A 72 11.44 -8.62 -10.36
C LEU A 72 11.60 -7.97 -8.97
N PRO A 73 12.77 -7.43 -8.57
CA PRO A 73 12.91 -6.79 -7.25
C PRO A 73 12.00 -5.57 -7.10
N ALA A 74 11.91 -4.73 -8.14
CA ALA A 74 11.05 -3.55 -8.13
C ALA A 74 9.56 -3.92 -8.07
N ALA A 75 9.15 -4.95 -8.81
CA ALA A 75 7.79 -5.47 -8.77
C ALA A 75 7.42 -6.01 -7.38
N ALA A 76 8.30 -6.80 -6.77
CA ALA A 76 8.09 -7.35 -5.43
C ALA A 76 7.97 -6.25 -4.38
N GLU A 77 8.89 -5.28 -4.39
CA GLU A 77 8.88 -4.16 -3.44
C GLU A 77 7.64 -3.28 -3.61
N LEU A 78 7.27 -2.93 -4.86
CA LEU A 78 6.07 -2.13 -5.12
C LEU A 78 4.79 -2.86 -4.68
N ARG A 79 4.74 -4.18 -4.85
CA ARG A 79 3.63 -4.99 -4.36
C ARG A 79 3.54 -4.97 -2.83
N VAL A 80 4.66 -5.06 -2.13
CA VAL A 80 4.70 -4.91 -0.66
C VAL A 80 4.23 -3.52 -0.25
N ALA A 81 4.75 -2.46 -0.88
CA ALA A 81 4.36 -1.09 -0.59
C ALA A 81 2.84 -0.85 -0.81
N LEU A 82 2.25 -1.45 -1.85
CA LEU A 82 0.79 -1.39 -2.09
C LEU A 82 -0.04 -2.10 -1.01
N LEU A 83 0.50 -3.17 -0.42
CA LEU A 83 -0.16 -3.91 0.66
C LEU A 83 -0.03 -3.19 2.01
N GLU A 84 1.11 -2.56 2.26
CA GLU A 84 1.38 -1.81 3.50
C GLU A 84 0.69 -0.44 3.55
N ASN A 85 0.22 0.06 2.41
CA ASN A 85 -0.43 1.37 2.28
C ASN A 85 -1.85 1.22 1.66
N PRO A 86 -2.80 0.52 2.34
CA PRO A 86 -4.13 0.25 1.80
C PRO A 86 -5.03 1.49 1.67
N ASP A 87 -4.80 2.50 2.49
CA ASP A 87 -5.58 3.74 2.56
C ASP A 87 -4.94 4.91 1.81
N ALA A 88 -3.79 4.70 1.14
CA ALA A 88 -3.27 5.68 0.21
C ALA A 88 -4.35 6.08 -0.81
N SER A 89 -4.29 7.33 -1.26
CA SER A 89 -5.23 7.95 -2.18
C SER A 89 -5.52 7.03 -3.38
N PRO A 90 -6.80 6.82 -3.75
CA PRO A 90 -7.18 5.86 -4.79
C PRO A 90 -6.45 6.08 -6.12
N GLU A 91 -6.20 7.33 -6.48
CA GLU A 91 -5.47 7.70 -7.69
C GLU A 91 -4.00 7.24 -7.67
N ILE A 92 -3.30 7.43 -6.55
CA ILE A 92 -1.92 6.98 -6.37
C ILE A 92 -1.88 5.44 -6.40
N ARG A 93 -2.77 4.78 -5.66
CA ARG A 93 -2.84 3.30 -5.65
C ARG A 93 -3.13 2.73 -7.04
N ALA A 94 -4.01 3.38 -7.81
CA ALA A 94 -4.29 2.99 -9.19
C ALA A 94 -3.04 3.13 -10.08
N ALA A 95 -2.36 4.28 -10.03
CA ALA A 95 -1.14 4.49 -10.82
C ALA A 95 -0.03 3.49 -10.46
N MET A 96 0.16 3.17 -9.18
CA MET A 96 1.13 2.15 -8.76
C MET A 96 0.72 0.74 -9.17
N THR A 97 -0.58 0.45 -9.23
CA THR A 97 -1.09 -0.83 -9.74
C THR A 97 -0.84 -0.98 -11.24
N ASP A 98 -0.97 0.10 -12.01
CA ASP A 98 -0.64 0.11 -13.45
C ASP A 98 0.86 -0.15 -13.68
N VAL A 99 1.72 0.46 -12.85
CA VAL A 99 3.17 0.20 -12.85
C VAL A 99 3.48 -1.25 -12.50
N LEU A 100 2.87 -1.79 -11.43
CA LEU A 100 3.07 -3.19 -11.04
C LEU A 100 2.65 -4.15 -12.16
N THR A 101 1.50 -3.89 -12.79
CA THR A 101 0.99 -4.65 -13.93
C THR A 101 1.96 -4.59 -15.12
N SER A 102 2.59 -3.44 -15.35
CA SER A 102 3.61 -3.26 -16.37
C SER A 102 4.85 -4.11 -16.08
N TYR A 103 5.34 -4.13 -14.83
CA TYR A 103 6.44 -5.01 -14.43
C TYR A 103 6.09 -6.50 -14.58
N GLU A 104 4.89 -6.91 -14.17
CA GLU A 104 4.40 -8.28 -14.34
C GLU A 104 4.33 -8.68 -15.82
N GLY A 105 3.89 -7.76 -16.69
CA GLY A 105 3.90 -7.93 -18.14
C GLY A 105 5.32 -8.11 -18.69
N VAL A 106 6.27 -7.25 -18.29
CA VAL A 106 7.69 -7.36 -18.70
C VAL A 106 8.25 -8.71 -18.29
N MET A 107 8.04 -9.14 -17.04
CA MET A 107 8.50 -10.45 -16.57
C MET A 107 7.92 -11.59 -17.40
N ALA A 108 6.61 -11.58 -17.66
CA ALA A 108 5.96 -12.61 -18.45
C ALA A 108 6.46 -12.64 -19.90
N ALA A 109 6.65 -11.47 -20.52
CA ALA A 109 7.14 -11.35 -21.88
C ALA A 109 8.57 -11.87 -22.03
N LEU A 110 9.49 -11.45 -21.14
CA LEU A 110 10.90 -11.85 -21.19
C LEU A 110 11.10 -13.31 -20.78
N ALA A 111 10.28 -13.84 -19.87
CA ALA A 111 10.28 -15.26 -19.51
C ALA A 111 9.45 -16.14 -20.49
N GLN A 112 8.87 -15.55 -21.53
CA GLN A 112 8.02 -16.23 -22.53
C GLN A 112 6.85 -17.02 -21.90
N VAL A 113 6.29 -16.50 -20.81
CA VAL A 113 5.12 -17.11 -20.15
C VAL A 113 3.91 -16.94 -21.05
N ARG A 114 3.35 -18.06 -21.51
CA ARG A 114 2.18 -18.06 -22.39
C ARG A 114 0.90 -18.18 -21.57
N GLN A 115 -0.16 -17.54 -22.04
CA GLN A 115 -1.49 -17.75 -21.50
C GLN A 115 -1.92 -19.21 -21.70
N ARG A 116 -2.21 -19.90 -20.60
CA ARG A 116 -2.70 -21.30 -20.61
C ARG A 116 -3.45 -21.61 -19.33
N GLY A 117 -4.70 -22.06 -19.45
CA GLY A 117 -5.54 -22.39 -18.30
C GLY A 117 -5.76 -21.16 -17.40
N LEU A 118 -5.47 -21.28 -16.11
CA LEU A 118 -5.58 -20.18 -15.15
C LEU A 118 -4.39 -19.19 -15.20
N ALA A 119 -3.29 -19.55 -15.88
CA ALA A 119 -2.16 -18.64 -16.05
C ALA A 119 -2.51 -17.61 -17.14
N GLN A 120 -2.84 -16.39 -16.70
CA GLN A 120 -3.23 -15.27 -17.56
C GLN A 120 -2.34 -14.05 -17.25
N PRO A 121 -1.04 -14.08 -17.61
CA PRO A 121 -0.16 -12.93 -17.39
C PRO A 121 -0.63 -11.69 -18.16
N PRO A 122 -0.35 -10.47 -17.65
CA PRO A 122 -0.52 -9.24 -18.40
C PRO A 122 0.27 -9.27 -19.71
N VAL A 123 -0.30 -8.70 -20.77
CA VAL A 123 0.40 -8.51 -22.04
C VAL A 123 1.28 -7.27 -21.90
N TRP A 124 2.57 -7.42 -22.20
CA TRP A 124 3.47 -6.27 -22.21
C TRP A 124 3.31 -5.43 -23.47
N ASP A 125 3.05 -4.15 -23.26
CA ASP A 125 3.11 -3.11 -24.27
C ASP A 125 4.01 -1.98 -23.77
N ARG A 126 5.01 -1.61 -24.58
CA ARG A 126 6.04 -0.63 -24.19
C ARG A 126 5.43 0.76 -23.99
N ASP A 127 4.59 1.21 -24.92
CA ASP A 127 4.01 2.54 -24.87
C ASP A 127 3.04 2.70 -23.69
N ALA A 128 2.28 1.65 -23.38
CA ALA A 128 1.42 1.58 -22.20
C ALA A 128 2.25 1.61 -20.91
N SER A 129 3.37 0.90 -20.88
CA SER A 129 4.30 0.89 -19.73
C SER A 129 4.88 2.29 -19.49
N ASP A 130 5.36 2.96 -20.55
CA ASP A 130 5.91 4.31 -20.46
C ASP A 130 4.86 5.31 -19.95
N LYS A 131 3.61 5.20 -20.41
CA LYS A 131 2.49 6.00 -19.88
C LYS A 131 2.20 5.71 -18.41
N ALA A 132 2.25 4.45 -17.99
CA ALA A 132 2.05 4.08 -16.59
C ALA A 132 3.14 4.68 -15.68
N PHE A 133 4.42 4.58 -16.10
CA PHE A 133 5.53 5.19 -15.36
C PHE A 133 5.43 6.72 -15.31
N HIS A 134 5.04 7.35 -16.42
CA HIS A 134 4.86 8.79 -16.46
C HIS A 134 3.74 9.24 -15.53
N ARG A 135 2.55 8.62 -15.63
CA ARG A 135 1.42 8.89 -14.74
C ARG A 135 1.79 8.71 -13.27
N ALA A 136 2.49 7.63 -12.94
CA ALA A 136 2.96 7.37 -11.57
C ALA A 136 3.93 8.46 -11.08
N ALA A 137 4.76 9.02 -11.95
CA ALA A 137 5.63 10.14 -11.62
C ALA A 137 4.85 11.46 -11.44
N GLU A 138 3.83 11.71 -12.27
CA GLU A 138 2.95 12.88 -12.18
C GLU A 138 2.18 12.91 -10.85
N VAL A 139 1.49 11.82 -10.50
CA VAL A 139 0.71 11.76 -9.24
C VAL A 139 1.59 11.85 -7.98
N CYS A 140 2.88 11.52 -8.11
CA CYS A 140 3.87 11.66 -7.04
C CYS A 140 4.65 12.99 -7.09
N GLY A 141 4.28 13.93 -7.96
CA GLY A 141 4.81 15.30 -7.97
C GLY A 141 6.22 15.45 -8.55
N ARG A 142 6.63 14.59 -9.50
CA ARG A 142 7.97 14.62 -10.13
C ARG A 142 8.04 15.41 -11.45
N THR A 143 7.00 16.16 -11.82
CA THR A 143 6.93 16.92 -13.08
C THR A 143 7.67 18.24 -13.03
#